data_AF-A0A5N5NBD1-F1
#
_entry.id   AF-A0A5N5NBD1-F1
#
_cell.length_a   1.000
_cell.length_b   1.000
_cell.length_c   1.000
_cell.angle_alpha   90.00
_cell.angle_beta   90.00
_cell.angle_gamma   90.00
#
_symmetry.space_group_name_H-M   'P 1'
#
loop_
_entity.id
_entity.type
_entity.pdbx_description
1 polymer ?
#
loop_
_entity_poly.entity_id
_entity_poly.type
_entity_poly.pdbx_seq_one_letter_code
_entity_poly.pdbx_strand_id
1 'polypeptide(L)'
;MHGELACFIAIELFCTIPPSYHTFSPSLSSWRRPQSLQTEKTCRQMRFKVWLLAALVRKNWDGSPLYFYKGVWYPFFAIRGALSFQQHFIARDTDIILASMPKSGTTWLKALAFSVVNRSIYSPTESPLLTTPPHDLIHFFEMDLYSKHKLPDLEQLPSPRIFSSHSHYEAMPQSIRGSGCKIVYICRNPLDQLVSYFHFSRKFKRENVKPLSSIDEGFENVCRGIQSQGPFWDSVLV
;
A
#
# COMPACT_ATOMS: atom_id res chain seq x y z
N MET A 1 -13.13 -4.94 30.26
CA MET A 1 -12.96 -6.36 30.66
C MET A 1 -13.70 -7.23 29.68
N HIS A 2 -12.94 -8.07 28.98
CA HIS A 2 -13.30 -9.29 28.24
C HIS A 2 -14.45 -9.26 27.22
N GLY A 3 -14.04 -9.14 25.95
CA GLY A 3 -14.76 -9.59 24.76
C GLY A 3 -13.72 -10.09 23.76
N GLU A 4 -13.04 -11.18 24.13
CA GLU A 4 -11.93 -11.80 23.42
C GLU A 4 -12.41 -12.87 22.42
N LEU A 5 -11.62 -13.04 21.36
CA LEU A 5 -11.36 -14.29 20.63
C LEU A 5 -12.56 -15.05 20.04
N ALA A 6 -13.06 -14.60 18.90
CA ALA A 6 -13.82 -15.45 17.99
C ALA A 6 -13.52 -15.11 16.52
N CYS A 7 -12.27 -15.33 16.07
CA CYS A 7 -11.99 -15.42 14.62
C CYS A 7 -10.67 -16.12 14.25
N PHE A 8 -10.03 -16.84 15.17
CA PHE A 8 -8.70 -17.45 14.94
C PHE A 8 -8.67 -18.96 14.74
N ILE A 9 -9.81 -19.65 14.60
CA ILE A 9 -9.80 -21.10 14.34
C ILE A 9 -10.78 -21.44 13.21
N ALA A 10 -10.31 -21.33 11.98
CA ALA A 10 -10.75 -22.15 10.85
C ALA A 10 -9.81 -21.89 9.68
N ILE A 11 -8.84 -22.79 9.48
CA ILE A 11 -8.16 -23.23 8.24
C ILE A 11 -6.82 -23.85 8.69
N GLU A 12 -6.95 -24.93 9.47
CA GLU A 12 -5.89 -25.90 9.76
C GLU A 12 -6.63 -27.24 9.88
N LEU A 13 -6.99 -27.82 8.75
CA LEU A 13 -7.51 -29.20 8.63
C LEU A 13 -7.57 -29.56 7.15
N PHE A 14 -6.44 -30.01 6.62
CA PHE A 14 -6.34 -31.11 5.65
C PHE A 14 -4.85 -31.45 5.50
N CYS A 15 -4.33 -32.23 6.46
CA CYS A 15 -3.22 -33.18 6.28
C CYS A 15 -2.96 -33.91 7.62
N THR A 16 -3.99 -34.53 8.21
CA THR A 16 -3.81 -35.56 9.23
C THR A 16 -4.09 -36.90 8.58
N ILE A 17 -3.02 -37.66 8.35
CA ILE A 17 -3.05 -39.06 7.90
C ILE A 17 -3.56 -39.92 9.07
N PRO A 18 -4.62 -40.75 8.91
CA PRO A 18 -4.92 -41.80 9.89
C PRO A 18 -4.16 -43.10 9.55
N PRO A 19 -3.87 -43.94 10.55
CA PRO A 19 -2.98 -45.09 10.41
C PRO A 19 -3.70 -46.34 9.84
N SER A 20 -3.02 -47.03 8.92
CA SER A 20 -2.95 -48.50 8.70
C SER A 20 -4.25 -49.33 8.71
N TYR A 21 -4.58 -50.20 7.75
CA TYR A 21 -3.80 -51.19 7.02
C TYR A 21 -4.55 -51.56 5.73
N HIS A 22 -3.85 -51.65 4.60
CA HIS A 22 -4.01 -52.71 3.59
C HIS A 22 -2.85 -52.58 2.60
N THR A 23 -2.04 -53.63 2.52
CA THR A 23 -0.91 -53.76 1.61
C THR A 23 -1.40 -53.84 0.17
N PHE A 24 -1.34 -52.72 -0.54
CA PHE A 24 -1.32 -52.70 -1.99
C PHE A 24 -0.15 -51.82 -2.42
N SER A 25 0.86 -52.44 -3.04
CA SER A 25 2.00 -51.74 -3.61
C SER A 25 1.69 -51.40 -5.07
N PRO A 26 1.42 -50.14 -5.41
CA PRO A 26 1.68 -49.64 -6.75
C PRO A 26 3.01 -48.88 -6.75
N SER A 27 3.75 -49.07 -7.84
CA SER A 27 5.08 -48.54 -8.10
C SER A 27 5.24 -47.04 -7.80
N LEU A 28 6.38 -46.70 -7.17
CA LEU A 28 6.81 -45.35 -6.78
C LEU A 28 7.29 -44.48 -7.97
N SER A 29 6.53 -44.38 -9.07
CA SER A 29 7.00 -43.60 -10.23
C SER A 29 6.01 -42.61 -10.85
N SER A 30 4.89 -42.26 -10.21
CA SER A 30 3.99 -41.24 -10.80
C SER A 30 3.26 -40.28 -9.85
N TRP A 31 3.68 -40.15 -8.58
CA TRP A 31 3.28 -39.00 -7.77
C TRP A 31 3.99 -37.73 -8.26
N ARG A 32 3.45 -37.15 -9.33
CA ARG A 32 3.85 -35.84 -9.83
C ARG A 32 3.48 -34.83 -8.76
N ARG A 33 4.48 -34.24 -8.07
CA ARG A 33 4.28 -33.14 -7.11
C ARG A 33 3.44 -32.05 -7.81
N PRO A 34 2.37 -31.52 -7.20
CA PRO A 34 1.71 -30.33 -7.72
C PRO A 34 2.73 -29.19 -7.80
N GLN A 35 2.61 -28.37 -8.84
CA GLN A 35 3.38 -27.14 -9.05
C GLN A 35 3.15 -26.16 -7.87
N SER A 36 3.92 -26.30 -6.80
CA SER A 36 3.73 -25.64 -5.50
C SER A 36 3.56 -24.12 -5.59
N LEU A 37 4.37 -23.46 -6.44
CA LEU A 37 4.33 -22.02 -6.65
C LEU A 37 3.05 -21.51 -7.32
N GLN A 38 2.47 -22.30 -8.24
CA GLN A 38 1.25 -21.92 -8.95
C GLN A 38 0.03 -22.08 -8.04
N THR A 39 0.02 -23.14 -7.22
CA THR A 39 -1.02 -23.38 -6.22
C THR A 39 -0.99 -22.28 -5.14
N GLU A 40 0.19 -21.90 -4.65
CA GLU A 40 0.32 -20.86 -3.63
C GLU A 40 -0.13 -19.47 -4.13
N LYS A 41 0.26 -19.09 -5.36
CA LYS A 41 -0.22 -17.85 -5.99
C LYS A 41 -1.74 -17.83 -6.11
N THR A 42 -2.34 -18.95 -6.51
CA THR A 42 -3.78 -19.10 -6.66
C THR A 42 -4.48 -19.00 -5.30
N CYS A 43 -3.95 -19.64 -4.24
CA CYS A 43 -4.47 -19.52 -2.89
C CYS A 43 -4.38 -18.09 -2.34
N ARG A 44 -3.25 -17.38 -2.53
CA ARG A 44 -3.10 -15.97 -2.12
C ARG A 44 -4.11 -15.08 -2.83
N GLN A 45 -4.30 -15.28 -4.13
CA GLN A 45 -5.28 -14.53 -4.92
C GLN A 45 -6.72 -14.81 -4.47
N MET A 46 -7.06 -16.06 -4.12
CA MET A 46 -8.36 -16.41 -3.56
C MET A 46 -8.59 -15.78 -2.18
N ARG A 47 -7.61 -15.87 -1.27
CA ARG A 47 -7.69 -15.23 0.05
C ARG A 47 -7.92 -13.72 -0.04
N PHE A 48 -7.20 -13.04 -0.95
CA PHE A 48 -7.40 -11.61 -1.18
C PHE A 48 -8.81 -11.29 -1.69
N LYS A 49 -9.36 -12.10 -2.62
CA LYS A 49 -10.73 -11.93 -3.11
C LYS A 49 -11.77 -12.14 -2.01
N VAL A 50 -11.62 -13.17 -1.18
CA VAL A 50 -12.52 -13.43 -0.04
C VAL A 50 -12.47 -12.27 0.95
N TRP A 51 -11.28 -11.78 1.28
CA TRP A 51 -11.12 -10.59 2.12
C TRP A 51 -11.81 -9.36 1.51
N LEU A 52 -11.64 -9.12 0.20
CA LEU A 52 -12.26 -7.99 -0.49
C LEU A 52 -13.79 -8.01 -0.40
N LEU A 53 -14.40 -9.20 -0.44
CA LEU A 53 -15.85 -9.39 -0.31
C LEU A 53 -16.36 -9.12 1.10
N ALA A 54 -15.53 -9.35 2.12
CA ALA A 54 -15.86 -9.13 3.53
C ALA A 54 -15.44 -7.73 4.04
N ALA A 55 -14.65 -6.99 3.27
CA ALA A 55 -14.13 -5.70 3.67
C ALA A 55 -15.23 -4.63 3.81
N LEU A 56 -15.08 -3.74 4.79
CA LEU A 56 -15.92 -2.56 4.87
C LEU A 56 -15.60 -1.63 3.69
N VAL A 57 -16.61 -1.38 2.86
CA VAL A 57 -16.49 -0.52 1.67
C VAL A 57 -17.23 0.79 1.86
N ARG A 58 -16.60 1.88 1.42
CA ARG A 58 -17.22 3.21 1.28
C ARG A 58 -16.91 3.79 -0.09
N LYS A 59 -17.62 4.85 -0.45
CA LYS A 59 -17.47 5.54 -1.72
C LYS A 59 -16.37 6.61 -1.59
N ASN A 60 -15.42 6.62 -2.52
CA ASN A 60 -14.41 7.68 -2.65
C ASN A 60 -14.99 8.92 -3.35
N TRP A 61 -14.24 10.01 -3.37
CA TRP A 61 -14.58 11.26 -4.07
C TRP A 61 -14.90 11.07 -5.56
N ASP A 62 -14.10 10.24 -6.25
CA ASP A 62 -14.30 9.87 -7.65
C ASP A 62 -15.38 8.77 -7.85
N GLY A 63 -16.01 8.34 -6.76
CA GLY A 63 -17.05 7.32 -6.71
C GLY A 63 -16.54 5.89 -6.63
N SER A 64 -15.24 5.65 -6.76
CA SER A 64 -14.67 4.31 -6.64
C SER A 64 -14.74 3.77 -5.21
N PRO A 65 -14.65 2.45 -5.02
CA PRO A 65 -14.64 1.88 -3.67
C PRO A 65 -13.35 2.18 -2.91
N LEU A 66 -13.51 2.58 -1.65
CA LEU A 66 -12.50 2.57 -0.60
C LEU A 66 -12.69 1.34 0.27
N TYR A 67 -11.61 0.64 0.59
CA TYR A 67 -11.58 -0.54 1.44
C TYR A 67 -10.92 -0.22 2.76
N PHE A 68 -11.60 -0.49 3.87
CA PHE A 68 -11.02 -0.30 5.20
C PHE A 68 -10.14 -1.48 5.59
N TYR A 69 -8.89 -1.20 5.94
CA TYR A 69 -7.94 -2.21 6.40
C TYR A 69 -7.02 -1.61 7.47
N LYS A 70 -6.95 -2.25 8.64
CA LYS A 70 -6.09 -1.83 9.78
C LYS A 70 -6.17 -0.34 10.09
N GLY A 71 -7.39 0.21 10.21
CA GLY A 71 -7.58 1.62 10.56
C GLY A 71 -7.53 2.59 9.38
N VAL A 72 -7.14 2.14 8.18
CA VAL A 72 -6.89 3.02 7.03
C VAL A 72 -7.80 2.67 5.84
N TRP A 73 -8.27 3.69 5.15
CA TRP A 73 -9.05 3.55 3.91
C TRP A 73 -8.15 3.52 2.67
N TYR A 74 -8.18 2.44 1.90
CA TYR A 74 -7.38 2.32 0.68
C TYR A 74 -8.25 2.31 -0.58
N PRO A 75 -7.86 3.04 -1.64
CA PRO A 75 -8.47 2.86 -2.95
C PRO A 75 -8.10 1.48 -3.51
N PHE A 76 -8.96 0.92 -4.36
CA PHE A 76 -8.76 -0.41 -4.95
C PHE A 76 -7.38 -0.63 -5.57
N PHE A 77 -6.84 0.37 -6.27
CA PHE A 77 -5.55 0.26 -6.95
C PHE A 77 -4.37 0.22 -5.98
N ALA A 78 -4.52 0.68 -4.73
CA ALA A 78 -3.44 0.76 -3.75
C ALA A 78 -3.50 -0.34 -2.69
N ILE A 79 -4.69 -0.87 -2.34
CA ILE A 79 -4.83 -1.82 -1.22
C ILE A 79 -3.95 -3.07 -1.40
N ARG A 80 -3.90 -3.63 -2.61
CA ARG A 80 -3.06 -4.80 -2.91
C ARG A 80 -1.58 -4.46 -2.72
N GLY A 81 -1.15 -3.29 -3.19
CA GLY A 81 0.22 -2.83 -3.05
C GLY A 81 0.58 -2.52 -1.61
N ALA A 82 -0.32 -1.93 -0.82
CA ALA A 82 -0.13 -1.67 0.60
C ALA A 82 0.06 -2.97 1.40
N LEU A 83 -0.74 -4.01 1.14
CA LEU A 83 -0.59 -5.33 1.75
C LEU A 83 0.76 -5.97 1.41
N SER A 84 1.13 -5.94 0.13
CA SER A 84 2.38 -6.49 -0.37
C SER A 84 3.59 -5.75 0.19
N PHE A 85 3.53 -4.41 0.23
CA PHE A 85 4.52 -3.55 0.87
C PHE A 85 4.70 -3.91 2.34
N GLN A 86 3.60 -3.98 3.12
CA GLN A 86 3.62 -4.32 4.54
C GLN A 86 4.30 -5.67 4.83
N GLN A 87 4.15 -6.65 3.93
CA GLN A 87 4.65 -8.01 4.11
C GLN A 87 6.09 -8.22 3.62
N HIS A 88 6.55 -7.43 2.64
CA HIS A 88 7.72 -7.78 1.84
C HIS A 88 8.80 -6.71 1.77
N PHE A 89 8.53 -5.48 2.21
CA PHE A 89 9.57 -4.45 2.22
C PHE A 89 10.54 -4.68 3.39
N ILE A 90 11.84 -4.62 3.07
CA ILE A 90 12.93 -4.69 4.03
C ILE A 90 13.69 -3.36 3.96
N ALA A 91 13.60 -2.61 5.06
CA ALA A 91 14.25 -1.31 5.17
C ALA A 91 15.76 -1.46 5.40
N ARG A 92 16.52 -0.50 4.87
CA ARG A 92 17.93 -0.28 5.22
C ARG A 92 18.03 0.96 6.11
N ASP A 93 19.03 1.01 6.98
CA ASP A 93 19.28 2.18 7.84
C ASP A 93 19.56 3.46 7.03
N THR A 94 19.98 3.31 5.77
CA THR A 94 20.27 4.43 4.86
C THR A 94 19.06 4.88 4.03
N ASP A 95 17.92 4.20 4.14
CA ASP A 95 16.73 4.55 3.35
C ASP A 95 16.12 5.89 3.82
N ILE A 96 15.55 6.61 2.85
CA ILE A 96 14.80 7.85 3.08
C ILE A 96 13.37 7.63 2.56
N ILE A 97 12.39 7.71 3.46
CA ILE A 97 10.97 7.52 3.15
C ILE A 97 10.27 8.87 3.23
N LEU A 98 9.74 9.31 2.09
CA LEU A 98 8.93 10.52 1.98
C LEU A 98 7.47 10.17 2.23
N ALA A 99 6.97 10.51 3.40
CA ALA A 99 5.62 10.19 3.82
C ALA A 99 4.72 11.44 3.75
N SER A 100 3.47 11.27 3.34
CA SER A 100 2.49 12.34 3.37
C SER A 100 1.08 11.78 3.24
N MET A 101 0.09 12.47 3.76
CA MET A 101 -1.27 12.29 3.22
C MET A 101 -1.31 12.67 1.72
N PRO A 102 -2.23 12.07 0.93
CA PRO A 102 -2.49 12.53 -0.43
C PRO A 102 -2.79 14.04 -0.44
N LYS A 103 -2.21 14.76 -1.39
CA LYS A 103 -2.43 16.20 -1.63
C LYS A 103 -1.85 17.15 -0.58
N SER A 104 -0.95 16.67 0.27
CA SER A 104 -0.17 17.50 1.22
C SER A 104 1.12 18.11 0.66
N GLY A 105 1.39 17.98 -0.65
CA GLY A 105 2.63 18.51 -1.26
C GLY A 105 3.69 17.47 -1.61
N THR A 106 3.31 16.19 -1.77
CA THR A 106 4.21 15.08 -2.07
C THR A 106 5.09 15.32 -3.31
N THR A 107 4.54 15.91 -4.37
CA THR A 107 5.31 16.23 -5.60
C THR A 107 6.47 17.19 -5.30
N TRP A 108 6.21 18.20 -4.47
CA TRP A 108 7.21 19.18 -4.06
C TRP A 108 8.26 18.55 -3.15
N LEU A 109 7.82 17.75 -2.15
CA LEU A 109 8.73 17.02 -1.28
C LEU A 109 9.65 16.06 -2.06
N LYS A 110 9.11 15.33 -3.05
CA LYS A 110 9.91 14.46 -3.94
C LYS A 110 10.97 15.24 -4.70
N ALA A 111 10.60 16.37 -5.33
CA ALA A 111 11.54 17.19 -6.08
C ALA A 111 12.67 17.76 -5.19
N LEU A 112 12.33 18.23 -3.99
CA LEU A 112 13.31 18.74 -3.03
C LEU A 112 14.24 17.63 -2.53
N ALA A 113 13.69 16.50 -2.09
CA ALA A 113 14.48 15.38 -1.60
C ALA A 113 15.42 14.83 -2.69
N PHE A 114 14.92 14.67 -3.92
CA PHE A 114 15.72 14.25 -5.07
C PHE A 114 16.89 15.21 -5.31
N SER A 115 16.61 16.52 -5.36
CA SER A 115 17.64 17.55 -5.54
C SER A 115 18.70 17.50 -4.45
N VAL A 116 18.29 17.38 -3.18
CA VAL A 116 19.21 17.39 -2.05
C VAL A 116 20.12 16.16 -2.02
N VAL A 117 19.57 14.97 -2.27
CA VAL A 117 20.34 13.72 -2.23
C VAL A 117 21.27 13.61 -3.43
N ASN A 118 20.86 14.07 -4.61
CA ASN A 118 21.64 13.94 -5.83
C ASN A 118 22.43 15.21 -6.22
N ARG A 119 22.55 16.21 -5.33
CA ARG A 119 23.21 17.50 -5.62
C ARG A 119 24.69 17.38 -6.03
N SER A 120 25.36 16.30 -5.64
CA SER A 120 26.75 16.04 -6.03
C SER A 120 26.87 15.29 -7.35
N ILE A 121 25.75 14.79 -7.88
CA ILE A 121 25.67 14.01 -9.12
C ILE A 121 25.17 14.89 -10.26
N TYR A 122 24.13 15.70 -10.00
CA TYR A 122 23.53 16.59 -10.98
C TYR A 122 23.68 18.05 -10.57
N SER A 123 24.13 18.89 -11.51
CA SER A 123 23.99 20.33 -11.38
C SER A 123 22.51 20.74 -11.50
N PRO A 124 22.10 21.92 -10.99
CA PRO A 124 20.70 22.38 -11.12
C PRO A 124 20.20 22.45 -12.56
N THR A 125 21.08 22.71 -13.53
CA THR A 125 20.77 22.83 -14.96
C THR A 125 20.74 21.49 -15.70
N GLU A 126 21.24 20.41 -15.10
CA GLU A 126 21.31 19.07 -15.69
C GLU A 126 20.46 18.05 -14.92
N SER A 127 19.65 18.53 -13.98
CA SER A 127 18.83 17.67 -13.13
C SER A 127 17.77 16.94 -13.94
N PRO A 128 17.59 15.62 -13.72
CA PRO A 128 16.47 14.84 -14.29
C PRO A 128 15.09 15.44 -14.03
N LEU A 129 14.93 16.27 -12.99
CA LEU A 129 13.67 16.96 -12.68
C LEU A 129 13.22 17.95 -13.77
N LEU A 130 14.11 18.37 -14.67
CA LEU A 130 13.78 19.26 -15.79
C LEU A 130 12.99 18.55 -16.89
N THR A 131 13.13 17.24 -17.01
CA THR A 131 12.51 16.43 -18.07
C THR A 131 11.59 15.34 -17.54
N THR A 132 11.78 14.92 -16.29
CA THR A 132 11.09 13.79 -15.68
C THR A 132 10.28 14.23 -14.46
N PRO A 133 8.98 13.90 -14.37
CA PRO A 133 8.18 14.21 -13.20
C PRO A 133 8.75 13.57 -11.92
N PRO A 134 8.68 14.24 -10.75
CA PRO A 134 9.22 13.71 -9.50
C PRO A 134 8.63 12.35 -9.08
N HIS A 135 7.41 12.05 -9.51
CA HIS A 135 6.74 10.77 -9.24
C HIS A 135 7.38 9.58 -9.98
N ASP A 136 8.04 9.84 -11.11
CA ASP A 136 8.74 8.82 -11.90
C ASP A 136 10.19 8.63 -11.42
N LEU A 137 10.73 9.59 -10.68
CA LEU A 137 12.06 9.51 -10.06
C LEU A 137 12.04 8.88 -8.66
N ILE A 138 10.97 9.12 -7.89
CA ILE A 138 10.78 8.56 -6.54
C ILE A 138 9.44 7.86 -6.49
N HIS A 139 9.46 6.54 -6.46
CA HIS A 139 8.26 5.71 -6.54
C HIS A 139 7.53 5.56 -5.21
N PHE A 140 6.22 5.39 -5.28
CA PHE A 140 5.39 4.98 -4.15
C PHE A 140 5.47 3.47 -3.94
N PHE A 141 5.52 3.05 -2.67
CA PHE A 141 5.46 1.63 -2.35
C PHE A 141 4.14 1.00 -2.79
N GLU A 142 3.02 1.55 -2.32
CA GLU A 142 1.70 0.95 -2.48
C GLU A 142 1.07 1.15 -3.86
N MET A 143 1.54 2.13 -4.64
CA MET A 143 0.99 2.44 -5.97
C MET A 143 1.88 2.01 -7.13
N ASP A 144 3.21 2.03 -6.97
CA ASP A 144 4.13 1.83 -8.09
C ASP A 144 4.92 0.52 -7.97
N LEU A 145 5.57 0.31 -6.81
CA LEU A 145 6.51 -0.78 -6.60
C LEU A 145 5.83 -2.11 -6.28
N TYR A 146 4.89 -2.10 -5.33
CA TYR A 146 4.24 -3.31 -4.80
C TYR A 146 2.83 -3.55 -5.36
N SER A 147 2.30 -2.63 -6.17
CA SER A 147 0.98 -2.76 -6.80
C SER A 147 0.93 -3.87 -7.87
N LYS A 148 2.08 -4.18 -8.48
CA LYS A 148 2.23 -5.20 -9.53
C LYS A 148 2.22 -6.62 -8.95
N HIS A 149 1.95 -7.61 -9.80
CA HIS A 149 1.95 -9.03 -9.41
C HIS A 149 3.33 -9.59 -9.05
N LYS A 150 4.41 -8.86 -9.36
CA LYS A 150 5.79 -9.26 -9.11
C LYS A 150 6.39 -8.34 -8.05
N LEU A 151 7.12 -8.92 -7.09
CA LEU A 151 7.85 -8.15 -6.10
C LEU A 151 8.99 -7.36 -6.77
N PRO A 152 9.21 -6.10 -6.38
CA PRO A 152 10.32 -5.31 -6.88
C PRO A 152 11.64 -5.87 -6.35
N ASP A 153 12.68 -5.86 -7.19
CA ASP A 153 14.06 -6.11 -6.73
C ASP A 153 14.67 -4.77 -6.33
N LEU A 154 14.64 -4.47 -5.03
CA LEU A 154 15.16 -3.23 -4.45
C LEU A 154 16.58 -3.39 -3.92
N GLU A 155 17.14 -4.61 -3.93
CA GLU A 155 18.44 -4.88 -3.33
C GLU A 155 19.59 -4.35 -4.18
N GLN A 156 19.39 -4.31 -5.50
CA GLN A 156 20.39 -3.79 -6.44
C GLN A 156 20.46 -2.25 -6.47
N LEU A 157 19.52 -1.55 -5.83
CA LEU A 157 19.52 -0.09 -5.82
C LEU A 157 20.65 0.45 -4.92
N PRO A 158 21.39 1.48 -5.38
CA PRO A 158 22.43 2.11 -4.58
C PRO A 158 21.83 2.85 -3.39
N SER A 159 22.58 2.91 -2.30
CA SER A 159 22.22 3.72 -1.12
C SER A 159 22.71 5.17 -1.25
N PRO A 160 21.98 6.15 -0.66
CA PRO A 160 20.69 6.00 0.01
C PRO A 160 19.54 5.81 -0.99
N ARG A 161 18.62 4.88 -0.70
CA ARG A 161 17.41 4.69 -1.52
C ARG A 161 16.34 5.69 -1.06
N ILE A 162 15.66 6.33 -2.01
CA ILE A 162 14.56 7.26 -1.71
C ILE A 162 13.26 6.66 -2.21
N PHE A 163 12.28 6.55 -1.32
CA PHE A 163 10.94 6.06 -1.64
C PHE A 163 9.88 7.00 -1.09
N SER A 164 8.63 6.76 -1.46
CA SER A 164 7.49 7.51 -0.93
C SER A 164 6.33 6.61 -0.52
N SER A 165 5.51 7.09 0.40
CA SER A 165 4.28 6.42 0.80
C SER A 165 3.22 7.39 1.28
N HIS A 166 1.97 7.02 1.10
CA HIS A 166 0.83 7.60 1.78
C HIS A 166 0.34 6.74 2.97
N SER A 167 1.04 5.67 3.31
CA SER A 167 0.69 4.82 4.45
C SER A 167 0.92 5.56 5.77
N HIS A 168 0.03 5.35 6.73
CA HIS A 168 0.23 5.78 8.11
C HIS A 168 1.42 5.06 8.73
N TYR A 169 2.10 5.71 9.69
CA TYR A 169 3.24 5.11 10.38
C TYR A 169 2.87 3.77 11.05
N GLU A 170 1.67 3.67 11.60
CA GLU A 170 1.13 2.44 12.20
C GLU A 170 0.87 1.31 11.19
N ALA A 171 0.69 1.64 9.91
CA ALA A 171 0.47 0.67 8.85
C ALA A 171 1.77 0.23 8.15
N MET A 172 2.89 0.94 8.36
CA MET A 172 4.16 0.62 7.72
C MET A 172 4.78 -0.71 8.21
N PRO A 173 5.60 -1.38 7.38
CA PRO A 173 6.37 -2.57 7.74
C PRO A 173 7.15 -2.43 9.05
N GLN A 174 7.23 -3.51 9.82
CA GLN A 174 8.00 -3.54 11.06
C GLN A 174 9.51 -3.30 10.83
N SER A 175 10.04 -3.65 9.65
CA SER A 175 11.42 -3.36 9.28
C SER A 175 11.74 -1.86 9.29
N ILE A 176 10.77 -1.01 8.95
CA ILE A 176 10.95 0.45 9.00
C ILE A 176 11.09 0.90 10.45
N ARG A 177 10.27 0.37 11.36
CA ARG A 177 10.33 0.71 12.80
C ARG A 177 11.59 0.22 13.50
N GLY A 178 12.12 -0.91 13.04
CA GLY A 178 13.32 -1.52 13.61
C GLY A 178 14.64 -1.07 12.96
N SER A 179 14.60 -0.20 11.96
CA SER A 179 15.80 0.28 11.24
C SER A 179 16.08 1.75 11.56
N GLY A 180 17.30 2.18 11.25
CA GLY A 180 17.73 3.58 11.32
C GLY A 180 17.25 4.45 10.16
N CYS A 181 16.33 3.95 9.32
CA CYS A 181 15.85 4.69 8.15
C CYS A 181 15.18 6.02 8.54
N LYS A 182 15.28 7.01 7.66
CA LYS A 182 14.74 8.35 7.91
C LYS A 182 13.36 8.47 7.28
N ILE A 183 12.38 8.92 8.05
CA ILE A 183 11.07 9.27 7.54
C ILE A 183 10.93 10.79 7.53
N VAL A 184 10.64 11.36 6.37
CA VAL A 184 10.34 12.79 6.21
C VAL A 184 8.86 12.90 5.91
N TYR A 185 8.09 13.41 6.87
CA TYR A 185 6.64 13.58 6.73
C TYR A 185 6.29 15.03 6.39
N ILE A 186 5.45 15.24 5.36
CA ILE A 186 4.88 16.56 5.05
C ILE A 186 3.37 16.58 5.30
N CYS A 187 2.95 17.51 6.15
CA CYS A 187 1.55 17.80 6.45
C CYS A 187 1.08 19.09 5.76
N ARG A 188 -0.23 19.20 5.58
CA ARG A 188 -0.91 20.40 5.11
C ARG A 188 -2.13 20.64 5.98
N ASN A 189 -2.58 21.89 6.09
CA ASN A 189 -3.87 22.20 6.70
C ASN A 189 -4.97 21.28 6.10
N PRO A 190 -5.75 20.56 6.94
CA PRO A 190 -6.74 19.60 6.46
C PRO A 190 -7.80 20.20 5.52
N LEU A 191 -8.18 21.47 5.73
CA LEU A 191 -9.15 22.17 4.88
C LEU A 191 -8.58 22.41 3.47
N ASP A 192 -7.31 22.85 3.39
CA ASP A 192 -6.63 23.04 2.10
C ASP A 192 -6.37 21.71 1.39
N GLN A 193 -6.01 20.67 2.16
CA GLN A 193 -5.84 19.32 1.64
C GLN A 193 -7.14 18.80 1.03
N LEU A 194 -8.26 18.96 1.73
CA LEU A 194 -9.59 18.55 1.27
C LEU A 194 -9.96 19.23 -0.04
N VAL A 195 -9.84 20.55 -0.13
CA VAL A 195 -10.13 21.30 -1.38
C VAL A 195 -9.23 20.81 -2.51
N SER A 196 -7.94 20.61 -2.24
CA SER A 196 -7.00 20.06 -3.23
C SER A 196 -7.38 18.64 -3.69
N TYR A 197 -7.83 17.79 -2.77
CA TYR A 197 -8.29 16.43 -3.06
C TYR A 197 -9.58 16.41 -3.86
N PHE A 198 -10.54 17.28 -3.53
CA PHE A 198 -11.77 17.47 -4.30
C PHE A 198 -11.47 17.81 -5.77
N HIS A 199 -10.64 18.82 -6.03
CA HIS A 199 -10.28 19.18 -7.40
C HIS A 199 -9.46 18.10 -8.11
N PHE A 200 -8.58 17.40 -7.39
CA PHE A 200 -7.79 16.31 -7.94
C PHE A 200 -8.67 15.13 -8.36
N SER A 201 -9.59 14.68 -7.50
CA SER A 201 -10.46 13.52 -7.76
C SER A 201 -11.39 13.74 -8.97
N ARG A 202 -11.86 14.98 -9.20
CA ARG A 202 -12.66 15.33 -10.39
C ARG A 202 -11.94 15.14 -11.72
N LYS A 203 -10.61 15.06 -11.74
CA LYS A 203 -9.83 14.75 -12.94
C LYS A 203 -9.86 13.26 -13.29
N PHE A 204 -10.18 12.37 -12.35
CA PHE A 204 -10.22 10.92 -12.53
C PHE A 204 -11.64 10.42 -12.81
N LYS A 205 -12.31 10.99 -13.82
CA LYS A 205 -13.62 10.48 -14.26
C LYS A 205 -13.47 9.03 -14.71
N ARG A 206 -14.10 8.10 -13.99
CA ARG A 206 -14.19 6.70 -14.39
C ARG A 206 -15.51 6.46 -15.11
N GLU A 207 -15.46 5.68 -16.18
CA GLU A 207 -16.66 5.19 -16.83
C GLU A 207 -17.47 4.35 -15.83
N ASN A 208 -18.80 4.49 -15.88
CA ASN A 208 -19.76 3.72 -15.06
C ASN A 208 -19.72 3.97 -13.54
N VAL A 209 -19.03 5.00 -13.06
CA VAL A 209 -18.99 5.35 -11.64
C VAL A 209 -19.35 6.82 -11.44
N LYS A 210 -20.36 7.08 -10.60
CA LYS A 210 -20.78 8.44 -10.27
C LYS A 210 -19.90 8.99 -9.13
N PRO A 211 -19.19 10.12 -9.30
CA PRO A 211 -18.45 10.76 -8.21
C PRO A 211 -19.39 11.22 -7.08
N LEU A 212 -18.83 11.75 -5.99
CA LEU A 212 -19.63 12.46 -5.00
C LEU A 212 -20.33 13.67 -5.63
N SER A 213 -21.52 13.97 -5.13
CA SER A 213 -22.44 14.94 -5.71
C SER A 213 -22.03 16.39 -5.41
N SER A 214 -21.45 16.63 -4.24
CA SER A 214 -21.00 17.95 -3.78
C SER A 214 -19.70 17.87 -2.97
N ILE A 215 -19.10 19.05 -2.74
CA ILE A 215 -17.98 19.17 -1.81
C ILE A 215 -18.43 18.92 -0.36
N ASP A 216 -19.68 19.26 -0.01
CA ASP A 216 -20.24 19.05 1.33
C ASP A 216 -20.35 17.57 1.69
N GLU A 217 -20.78 16.73 0.74
CA GLU A 217 -20.82 15.27 0.90
C GLU A 217 -19.41 14.71 1.17
N GLY A 218 -18.41 15.23 0.45
CA GLY A 218 -17.02 14.85 0.67
C GLY A 218 -16.44 15.38 1.97
N PHE A 219 -16.84 16.59 2.40
CA PHE A 219 -16.46 17.16 3.69
C PHE A 219 -16.97 16.32 4.86
N GLU A 220 -18.25 15.95 4.84
CA GLU A 220 -18.84 15.07 5.86
C GLU A 220 -18.11 13.72 5.91
N ASN A 221 -17.77 13.15 4.76
CA ASN A 221 -16.98 11.92 4.70
C ASN A 221 -15.59 12.10 5.32
N VAL A 222 -14.89 13.20 5.04
CA VAL A 222 -13.58 13.50 5.64
C VAL A 222 -13.69 13.68 7.16
N CYS A 223 -14.73 14.36 7.66
CA CYS A 223 -15.00 14.49 9.09
C CYS A 223 -15.24 13.14 9.78
N ARG A 224 -15.79 12.16 9.06
CA ARG A 224 -15.94 10.76 9.52
C ARG A 224 -14.70 9.89 9.28
N GLY A 225 -13.62 10.47 8.75
CA GLY A 225 -12.38 9.77 8.44
C GLY A 225 -12.38 9.00 7.12
N ILE A 226 -13.47 9.06 6.36
CA ILE A 226 -13.69 8.32 5.12
C ILE A 226 -13.07 9.09 3.95
N GLN A 227 -11.78 8.90 3.73
CA GLN A 227 -11.07 9.41 2.56
C GLN A 227 -9.92 8.48 2.21
N SER A 228 -9.39 8.54 0.99
CA SER A 228 -8.20 7.76 0.64
C SER A 228 -7.04 8.08 1.60
N GLN A 229 -6.50 7.02 2.22
CA GLN A 229 -5.47 7.05 3.26
C GLN A 229 -5.94 7.78 4.53
N GLY A 230 -7.24 7.95 4.72
CA GLY A 230 -7.82 8.50 5.94
C GLY A 230 -7.95 7.46 7.04
N PRO A 231 -8.23 7.92 8.28
CA PRO A 231 -8.48 9.32 8.65
C PRO A 231 -7.21 10.19 8.68
N PHE A 232 -7.35 11.52 8.51
CA PHE A 232 -6.15 12.39 8.46
C PHE A 232 -5.48 12.60 9.82
N TRP A 233 -6.22 12.55 10.92
CA TRP A 233 -5.67 12.78 12.25
C TRP A 233 -4.70 11.67 12.65
N ASP A 234 -5.02 10.41 12.37
CA ASP A 234 -4.12 9.27 12.61
C ASP A 234 -2.87 9.31 11.71
N SER A 235 -2.93 10.03 10.58
CA SER A 235 -1.76 10.21 9.72
C SER A 235 -0.78 11.27 10.21
N VAL A 236 -1.21 12.21 11.05
CA VAL A 236 -0.40 13.35 11.51
C VAL A 236 0.05 13.14 12.97
N LEU A 237 -0.76 12.44 13.76
CA LEU A 237 -0.45 12.07 15.13
C LEU A 237 0.38 10.79 15.12
N VAL A 238 1.70 10.94 15.22
CA VAL A 238 2.66 9.83 15.37
C VAL A 238 3.09 9.75 16.82
#